data_AF-A0A0V0H8F4-F1
#
_entry.id   AF-A0A0V0H8F4-F1
#
_cell.length_a   1.000
_cell.length_b   1.000
_cell.length_c   1.000
_cell.angle_alpha   90.00
_cell.angle_beta   90.00
_cell.angle_gamma   90.00
#
_symmetry.space_group_name_H-M   'P 1'
#
loop_
_entity.id
_entity.type
_entity.pdbx_description
1 polymer ?
#
loop_
_entity_poly.entity_id
_entity_poly.type
_entity_poly.pdbx_seq_one_letter_code
_entity_poly.pdbx_strand_id
1 'polypeptide(L)'
;FPTLSPSNSITSRSPFPLLHIQTLRFCSIKSIQKNPFTSTSRIFYKFPSSIFPAESQDEDEDEDEDEYEEDNDDEEAAEEYDDVYAEVSDGGEDSEDELESSVSSEIFNIEESRRQRVEKLRNEVREFGDGIIDVNELASIYSFRIDKFQRLSIQAFLRGSSVVVSAPTSSGKTLIAEAAAVATVARGRRLFYTTPLKALSNQKFREFCETFGESNVGLLTGDSAVNRDAQILIMTTEILRNMLYQR
;
A
#
# COMPACT_ATOMS: atom_id res chain seq x y z
N PHE A 1 24.00 35.67 66.88
CA PHE A 1 22.95 36.47 67.54
C PHE A 1 21.62 36.16 66.87
N PRO A 2 20.56 35.72 67.56
CA PRO A 2 20.44 34.85 68.75
C PRO A 2 20.13 33.39 68.31
N THR A 3 20.60 32.28 68.91
CA THR A 3 20.47 31.68 70.26
C THR A 3 19.32 30.66 70.41
N LEU A 4 19.73 29.43 70.76
CA LEU A 4 19.15 28.49 71.72
C LEU A 4 18.09 27.46 71.27
N SER A 5 18.57 26.22 71.13
CA SER A 5 17.97 24.92 71.48
C SER A 5 17.72 24.81 73.02
N PRO A 6 17.33 23.68 73.68
CA PRO A 6 17.19 22.27 73.24
C PRO A 6 16.06 21.42 73.93
N SER A 7 16.08 20.10 73.66
CA SER A 7 15.74 18.98 74.58
C SER A 7 14.24 18.62 74.71
N ASN A 8 13.75 17.38 74.85
CA ASN A 8 14.26 16.06 75.27
C ASN A 8 13.19 15.01 74.86
N SER A 9 13.51 13.89 74.20
CA SER A 9 13.81 12.55 74.76
C SER A 9 12.62 11.55 74.75
N ILE A 10 12.84 10.44 74.02
CA ILE A 10 12.48 9.03 74.32
C ILE A 10 10.98 8.68 74.33
N THR A 11 10.54 7.69 73.53
CA THR A 11 10.22 6.30 73.98
C THR A 11 9.58 5.47 72.83
N SER A 12 10.17 4.28 72.58
CA SER A 12 9.46 2.99 72.42
C SER A 12 8.58 2.66 71.18
N ARG A 13 9.06 1.60 70.49
CA ARG A 13 8.33 0.41 69.97
C ARG A 13 7.68 0.47 68.58
N SER A 14 8.33 -0.27 67.68
CA SER A 14 7.77 -1.19 66.67
C SER A 14 6.54 -1.98 67.18
N PRO A 15 5.62 -2.50 66.34
CA PRO A 15 5.98 -3.50 65.32
C PRO A 15 5.25 -3.41 63.96
N PHE A 16 5.95 -3.93 62.95
CA PHE A 16 5.42 -4.36 61.66
C PHE A 16 4.24 -5.33 61.81
N PRO A 17 3.27 -5.32 60.88
CA PRO A 17 2.60 -6.53 60.45
C PRO A 17 3.29 -7.08 59.20
N LEU A 18 3.87 -8.26 59.39
CA LEU A 18 4.27 -9.24 58.39
C LEU A 18 3.03 -9.97 57.82
N LEU A 19 3.25 -10.62 56.67
CA LEU A 19 2.43 -11.64 55.98
C LEU A 19 1.40 -11.04 55.00
N HIS A 20 1.31 -11.48 53.74
CA HIS A 20 1.34 -12.88 53.33
C HIS A 20 1.79 -13.00 51.85
N ILE A 21 2.97 -13.58 51.62
CA ILE A 21 3.40 -14.08 50.30
C ILE A 21 2.73 -15.44 50.12
N GLN A 22 1.74 -15.53 49.24
CA GLN A 22 1.22 -16.81 48.80
C GLN A 22 2.11 -17.36 47.70
N THR A 23 2.87 -18.39 48.07
CA THR A 23 3.49 -19.34 47.16
C THR A 23 2.41 -20.11 46.41
N LEU A 24 2.27 -19.89 45.11
CA LEU A 24 1.59 -20.85 44.24
C LEU A 24 2.59 -21.93 43.83
N ARG A 25 2.39 -23.10 44.41
CA ARG A 25 3.04 -24.35 44.03
C ARG A 25 2.56 -24.80 42.65
N PHE A 26 3.51 -25.40 41.94
CA PHE A 26 3.37 -26.28 40.80
C PHE A 26 2.23 -27.31 40.92
N CYS A 27 1.42 -27.41 39.86
CA CYS A 27 0.68 -28.60 39.38
C CYS A 27 0.13 -28.22 37.99
N SER A 28 0.02 -29.05 36.97
CA SER A 28 0.57 -30.34 36.58
C SER A 28 0.35 -30.39 35.06
N ILE A 29 1.33 -30.89 34.32
CA ILE A 29 1.17 -31.20 32.90
C ILE A 29 0.00 -32.17 32.76
N LYS A 30 -1.02 -31.81 31.98
CA LYS A 30 -2.02 -32.74 31.46
C LYS A 30 -1.94 -32.75 29.95
N SER A 31 -1.49 -33.89 29.46
CA SER A 31 -1.47 -34.29 28.07
C SER A 31 -2.87 -34.74 27.60
N ILE A 32 -3.15 -34.46 26.32
CA ILE A 32 -3.97 -35.26 25.39
C ILE A 32 -5.48 -35.30 25.66
N GLN A 33 -6.26 -34.67 24.77
CA GLN A 33 -7.13 -35.42 23.85
C GLN A 33 -7.12 -34.77 22.46
N LYS A 34 -6.76 -35.59 21.46
CA LYS A 34 -6.85 -35.32 20.03
C LYS A 34 -8.28 -35.61 19.60
N ASN A 35 -8.95 -34.68 18.91
CA ASN A 35 -10.12 -34.98 18.09
C ASN A 35 -9.77 -34.71 16.62
N PRO A 36 -9.93 -35.70 15.72
CA PRO A 36 -9.67 -35.54 14.30
C PRO A 36 -10.97 -35.09 13.60
N PHE A 37 -10.99 -33.88 13.05
CA PHE A 37 -11.89 -33.55 11.95
C PHE A 37 -11.07 -32.91 10.84
N THR A 38 -10.55 -33.79 10.00
CA THR A 38 -9.95 -33.45 8.71
C THR A 38 -11.07 -33.25 7.70
N SER A 39 -11.31 -32.00 7.26
CA SER A 39 -12.03 -31.72 6.03
C SER A 39 -11.05 -31.13 5.02
N THR A 40 -10.28 -32.00 4.39
CA THR A 40 -9.42 -31.66 3.24
C THR A 40 -10.22 -31.82 1.96
N SER A 41 -10.76 -30.72 1.42
CA SER A 41 -11.14 -30.64 0.00
C SER A 41 -9.88 -30.42 -0.83
N ARG A 42 -9.21 -31.51 -1.23
CA ARG A 42 -8.16 -31.48 -2.26
C ARG A 42 -8.84 -31.49 -3.63
N ILE A 43 -8.86 -30.33 -4.28
CA ILE A 43 -9.14 -30.25 -5.71
C ILE A 43 -7.84 -30.60 -6.43
N PHE A 44 -7.79 -31.80 -7.01
CA PHE A 44 -6.69 -32.28 -7.84
C PHE A 44 -6.87 -31.73 -9.27
N TYR A 45 -6.03 -30.78 -9.67
CA TYR A 45 -5.80 -30.51 -11.09
C TYR A 45 -4.59 -31.34 -11.55
N LYS A 46 -4.86 -32.24 -12.49
CA LYS A 46 -3.94 -33.23 -13.03
C LYS A 46 -3.28 -32.63 -14.28
N PHE A 47 -2.00 -32.28 -14.21
CA PHE A 47 -1.19 -32.02 -15.40
C PHE A 47 -0.86 -33.37 -16.06
N PRO A 48 -1.06 -33.56 -17.38
CA PRO A 48 -0.49 -34.69 -18.08
C PRO A 48 0.94 -34.35 -18.53
N SER A 49 1.90 -35.10 -18.01
CA SER A 49 3.25 -35.22 -18.54
C SER A 49 3.29 -36.22 -19.70
N SER A 50 3.90 -35.77 -20.80
CA SER A 50 4.53 -36.47 -21.92
C SER A 50 4.98 -37.93 -21.68
N ILE A 51 4.89 -38.78 -22.72
CA ILE A 51 5.93 -39.72 -23.21
C ILE A 51 5.45 -40.49 -24.48
N PHE A 52 6.01 -40.10 -25.65
CA PHE A 52 6.49 -40.87 -26.84
C PHE A 52 5.56 -41.85 -27.64
N PRO A 53 5.86 -42.22 -28.92
CA PRO A 53 7.18 -42.21 -29.61
C PRO A 53 7.25 -41.68 -31.06
N ALA A 54 8.50 -41.56 -31.51
CA ALA A 54 8.94 -41.22 -32.85
C ALA A 54 8.72 -42.37 -33.85
N GLU A 55 8.29 -42.03 -35.06
CA GLU A 55 8.45 -42.82 -36.29
C GLU A 55 8.76 -41.85 -37.46
N SER A 56 9.50 -42.37 -38.42
CA SER A 56 10.28 -41.70 -39.46
C SER A 56 9.77 -42.01 -40.87
N GLN A 57 10.19 -41.18 -41.83
CA GLN A 57 10.21 -41.36 -43.31
C GLN A 57 8.89 -41.06 -44.02
N ASP A 58 8.83 -40.48 -45.22
CA ASP A 58 9.73 -39.74 -46.14
C ASP A 58 8.78 -39.19 -47.25
N GLU A 59 9.27 -38.28 -48.10
CA GLU A 59 8.69 -37.79 -49.39
C GLU A 59 7.53 -36.78 -49.27
N ASP A 60 7.34 -35.75 -50.10
CA ASP A 60 8.10 -34.87 -51.01
C ASP A 60 7.06 -33.81 -51.47
N GLU A 61 7.48 -32.74 -52.15
CA GLU A 61 6.69 -31.73 -52.91
C GLU A 61 6.58 -30.30 -52.30
N ASP A 62 7.57 -29.50 -52.70
CA ASP A 62 7.62 -28.12 -53.23
C ASP A 62 6.43 -27.11 -53.09
N GLU A 63 6.86 -25.83 -53.00
CA GLU A 63 6.16 -24.55 -53.35
C GLU A 63 5.03 -24.10 -52.37
N ASP A 64 5.01 -22.90 -51.77
CA ASP A 64 5.31 -21.55 -52.28
C ASP A 64 5.86 -20.60 -51.19
N GLU A 65 6.70 -19.65 -51.63
CA GLU A 65 7.15 -18.47 -50.89
C GLU A 65 6.03 -17.42 -50.84
N ASP A 66 5.58 -17.02 -49.64
CA ASP A 66 4.84 -15.77 -49.46
C ASP A 66 5.70 -14.79 -48.64
N GLU A 67 6.43 -13.99 -49.41
CA GLU A 67 7.12 -12.76 -49.04
C GLU A 67 6.08 -11.69 -48.64
N TYR A 68 5.95 -11.40 -47.35
CA TYR A 68 5.18 -10.25 -46.88
C TYR A 68 6.07 -9.00 -46.96
N GLU A 69 6.18 -8.42 -48.16
CA GLU A 69 6.52 -7.01 -48.33
C GLU A 69 5.26 -6.19 -48.02
N GLU A 70 5.24 -5.55 -46.86
CA GLU A 70 4.24 -4.51 -46.57
C GLU A 70 4.96 -3.16 -46.56
N ASP A 71 5.23 -2.68 -47.77
CA ASP A 71 5.38 -1.27 -48.06
C ASP A 71 4.04 -0.58 -47.78
N ASN A 72 3.92 0.08 -46.64
CA ASN A 72 3.00 1.20 -46.48
C ASN A 72 3.81 2.43 -46.07
N ASP A 73 4.23 3.15 -47.10
CA ASP A 73 4.46 4.59 -47.07
C ASP A 73 3.18 5.28 -46.59
N ASP A 74 3.09 5.58 -45.29
CA ASP A 74 2.25 6.66 -44.78
C ASP A 74 3.17 7.67 -44.08
N GLU A 75 3.82 8.46 -44.93
CA GLU A 75 4.36 9.78 -44.61
C GLU A 75 3.17 10.76 -44.51
N GLU A 76 3.11 11.54 -43.42
CA GLU A 76 2.14 12.61 -43.04
C GLU A 76 1.34 12.26 -41.77
N ALA A 77 1.30 13.03 -40.68
CA ALA A 77 1.79 14.37 -40.40
C ALA A 77 2.17 14.45 -38.92
N ALA A 78 3.33 15.05 -38.65
CA ALA A 78 3.64 15.54 -37.31
C ALA A 78 2.73 16.74 -37.05
N GLU A 79 1.58 16.54 -36.40
CA GLU A 79 0.90 17.64 -35.74
C GLU A 79 1.70 18.03 -34.50
N GLU A 80 2.53 19.04 -34.71
CA GLU A 80 3.02 19.99 -33.73
C GLU A 80 1.86 20.40 -32.81
N TYR A 81 1.86 19.90 -31.58
CA TYR A 81 0.99 20.44 -30.54
C TYR A 81 1.53 21.83 -30.19
N ASP A 82 1.00 22.83 -30.88
CA ASP A 82 1.27 24.23 -30.63
C ASP A 82 0.72 24.61 -29.26
N ASP A 83 1.61 25.15 -28.44
CA ASP A 83 1.45 25.42 -27.02
C ASP A 83 0.67 26.73 -26.85
N VAL A 84 -0.64 26.69 -27.11
CA VAL A 84 -1.51 27.87 -26.94
C VAL A 84 -2.02 27.93 -25.49
N TYR A 85 -1.14 28.32 -24.57
CA TYR A 85 -1.59 29.07 -23.39
C TYR A 85 -1.95 30.48 -23.85
N ALA A 86 -3.17 30.63 -24.38
CA ALA A 86 -3.75 31.94 -24.57
C ALA A 86 -4.02 32.54 -23.19
N GLU A 87 -3.27 33.59 -22.84
CA GLU A 87 -3.71 34.54 -21.83
C GLU A 87 -5.01 35.19 -22.33
N VAL A 88 -6.14 34.78 -21.74
CA VAL A 88 -7.40 35.50 -21.87
C VAL A 88 -7.49 36.47 -20.71
N SER A 89 -6.97 37.67 -20.95
CA SER A 89 -7.31 38.85 -20.17
C SER A 89 -8.64 39.41 -20.68
N ASP A 90 -9.55 39.61 -19.73
CA ASP A 90 -10.60 40.63 -19.66
C ASP A 90 -11.96 40.38 -20.34
N GLY A 91 -13.00 40.40 -19.50
CA GLY A 91 -14.29 41.04 -19.82
C GLY A 91 -15.52 40.15 -19.98
N GLY A 92 -16.15 39.72 -18.89
CA GLY A 92 -17.53 39.21 -18.92
C GLY A 92 -17.98 38.54 -17.62
N GLU A 93 -18.69 39.31 -16.77
CA GLU A 93 -19.18 38.92 -15.45
C GLU A 93 -20.31 37.86 -15.48
N ASP A 94 -20.25 37.00 -14.45
CA ASP A 94 -21.33 36.29 -13.76
C ASP A 94 -21.94 35.02 -14.41
N SER A 95 -21.42 33.85 -14.00
CA SER A 95 -22.19 32.80 -13.27
C SER A 95 -21.60 31.36 -13.30
N GLU A 96 -20.29 31.16 -13.51
CA GLU A 96 -19.69 29.80 -13.46
C GLU A 96 -18.56 29.62 -12.43
N ASP A 97 -18.04 30.70 -11.83
CA ASP A 97 -16.88 30.67 -10.91
C ASP A 97 -17.16 30.18 -9.47
N GLU A 98 -18.43 30.11 -9.06
CA GLU A 98 -18.78 29.70 -7.68
C GLU A 98 -18.70 28.18 -7.47
N LEU A 99 -18.86 27.38 -8.54
CA LEU A 99 -18.87 25.92 -8.42
C LEU A 99 -17.45 25.33 -8.30
N GLU A 100 -16.48 25.86 -9.05
CA GLU A 100 -15.10 25.35 -9.05
C GLU A 100 -14.32 25.69 -7.76
N SER A 101 -14.56 26.87 -7.18
CA SER A 101 -13.92 27.25 -5.91
C SER A 101 -14.43 26.42 -4.73
N SER A 102 -15.71 26.04 -4.75
CA SER A 102 -16.35 25.20 -3.73
C SER A 102 -15.85 23.74 -3.82
N VAL A 103 -15.72 23.18 -5.02
CA VAL A 103 -15.22 21.81 -5.20
C VAL A 103 -13.73 21.69 -4.83
N SER A 104 -12.92 22.68 -5.22
CA SER A 104 -11.48 22.68 -4.90
C SER A 104 -11.23 22.76 -3.39
N SER A 105 -12.01 23.57 -2.66
CA SER A 105 -11.88 23.70 -1.21
C SER A 105 -12.38 22.46 -0.46
N GLU A 106 -13.45 21.79 -0.92
CA GLU A 106 -13.90 20.52 -0.34
C GLU A 106 -12.90 19.38 -0.54
N ILE A 107 -12.32 19.24 -1.74
CA ILE A 107 -11.29 18.22 -2.03
C ILE A 107 -10.05 18.45 -1.17
N PHE A 108 -9.60 19.71 -1.06
CA PHE A 108 -8.45 20.07 -0.22
C PHE A 108 -8.67 19.69 1.25
N ASN A 109 -9.87 19.95 1.80
CA ASN A 109 -10.23 19.57 3.17
C ASN A 109 -10.25 18.04 3.38
N ILE A 110 -10.69 17.28 2.38
CA ILE A 110 -10.69 15.81 2.44
C ILE A 110 -9.27 15.27 2.45
N GLU A 111 -8.38 15.80 1.60
CA GLU A 111 -6.99 15.37 1.52
C GLU A 111 -6.19 15.71 2.78
N GLU A 112 -6.41 16.91 3.34
CA GLU A 112 -5.81 17.30 4.61
C GLU A 112 -6.28 16.37 5.75
N SER A 113 -7.58 16.07 5.80
CA SER A 113 -8.16 15.11 6.74
C SER A 113 -7.56 13.71 6.58
N ARG A 114 -7.33 13.27 5.34
CA ARG A 114 -6.72 11.96 5.04
C ARG A 114 -5.27 11.90 5.52
N ARG A 115 -4.47 12.93 5.23
CA ARG A 115 -3.08 13.05 5.71
C ARG A 115 -3.01 13.00 7.23
N GLN A 116 -3.87 13.74 7.93
CA GLN A 116 -3.91 13.76 9.39
C GLN A 116 -4.23 12.38 9.98
N ARG A 117 -5.19 11.65 9.40
CA ARG A 117 -5.53 10.28 9.83
C ARG A 117 -4.38 9.31 9.62
N VAL A 118 -3.69 9.40 8.49
CA VAL A 118 -2.51 8.57 8.21
C VAL A 118 -1.38 8.87 9.19
N GLU A 119 -1.10 10.14 9.47
CA GLU A 119 -0.06 10.51 10.43
C GLU A 119 -0.40 10.08 11.85
N LYS A 120 -1.68 10.19 12.26
CA LYS A 120 -2.15 9.66 13.54
C LYS A 120 -1.87 8.15 13.64
N LEU A 121 -2.25 7.37 12.63
CA LEU A 121 -2.02 5.93 12.61
C LEU A 121 -0.52 5.59 12.68
N ARG A 122 0.35 6.33 11.98
CA ARG A 122 1.81 6.13 12.05
C ARG A 122 2.33 6.34 13.48
N ASN A 123 1.85 7.36 14.18
CA ASN A 123 2.25 7.65 15.55
C ASN A 123 1.78 6.55 16.51
N GLU A 124 0.54 6.07 16.37
CA GLU A 124 0.02 4.97 17.19
C GLU A 124 0.80 3.67 16.94
N VAL A 125 1.13 3.35 15.69
CA VAL A 125 1.94 2.16 15.38
C VAL A 125 3.35 2.27 15.95
N ARG A 126 3.93 3.48 15.99
CA ARG A 126 5.24 3.72 16.64
C ARG A 126 5.18 3.51 18.15
N GLU A 127 4.06 3.84 18.79
CA GLU A 127 3.88 3.74 20.25
C GLU A 127 3.47 2.33 20.71
N PHE A 128 2.50 1.72 20.02
CA PHE A 128 1.86 0.47 20.43
C PHE A 128 2.27 -0.76 19.58
N GLY A 129 2.99 -0.54 18.48
CA GLY A 129 3.48 -1.58 17.57
C GLY A 129 2.50 -1.94 16.44
N ASP A 130 2.99 -2.75 15.48
CA ASP A 130 2.28 -3.11 14.24
C ASP A 130 0.96 -3.90 14.44
N GLY A 131 0.76 -4.49 15.62
CA GLY A 131 -0.39 -5.34 15.92
C GLY A 131 -1.72 -4.59 16.02
N ILE A 132 -1.68 -3.26 16.09
CA ILE A 132 -2.89 -2.43 16.17
C ILE A 132 -3.57 -2.24 14.81
N ILE A 133 -2.85 -2.44 13.71
CA ILE A 133 -3.37 -2.16 12.37
C ILE A 133 -4.37 -3.25 12.00
N ASP A 134 -5.65 -2.90 12.06
CA ASP A 134 -6.74 -3.72 11.57
C ASP A 134 -7.44 -3.11 10.35
N VAL A 135 -8.42 -3.84 9.81
CA VAL A 135 -9.15 -3.40 8.61
C VAL A 135 -10.04 -2.19 8.91
N ASN A 136 -10.54 -2.05 10.14
CA ASN A 136 -11.43 -0.97 10.52
C ASN A 136 -10.66 0.34 10.68
N GLU A 137 -9.45 0.27 11.23
CA GLU A 137 -8.54 1.40 11.34
C GLU A 137 -8.19 1.96 9.96
N LEU A 138 -7.80 1.08 9.02
CA LEU A 138 -7.56 1.50 7.64
C LEU A 138 -8.82 2.02 6.94
N ALA A 139 -9.98 1.41 7.20
CA ALA A 139 -11.24 1.89 6.64
C ALA A 139 -11.61 3.29 7.15
N SER A 140 -11.25 3.62 8.40
CA SER A 140 -11.55 4.92 9.02
C SER A 140 -10.83 6.10 8.38
N ILE A 141 -9.76 5.83 7.62
CA ILE A 141 -9.01 6.84 6.86
C ILE A 141 -9.89 7.45 5.78
N TYR A 142 -10.76 6.64 5.16
CA TYR A 142 -11.62 7.06 4.07
C TYR A 142 -12.94 7.66 4.59
N SER A 143 -13.48 8.65 3.86
CA SER A 143 -14.76 9.31 4.20
C SER A 143 -16.00 8.49 3.84
N PHE A 144 -15.82 7.35 3.17
CA PHE A 144 -16.88 6.48 2.68
C PHE A 144 -16.69 5.03 3.15
N ARG A 145 -17.76 4.24 3.03
CA ARG A 145 -17.71 2.81 3.37
C ARG A 145 -17.01 2.02 2.27
N ILE A 146 -16.05 1.19 2.67
CA ILE A 146 -15.33 0.30 1.77
C ILE A 146 -16.09 -1.01 1.53
N ASP A 147 -16.02 -1.51 0.29
CA ASP A 147 -16.75 -2.69 -0.16
C ASP A 147 -16.24 -3.98 0.47
N LYS A 148 -17.10 -5.00 0.46
CA LYS A 148 -16.77 -6.32 1.04
C LYS A 148 -15.49 -6.92 0.44
N PHE A 149 -15.29 -6.84 -0.88
CA PHE A 149 -14.10 -7.41 -1.52
C PHE A 149 -12.83 -6.63 -1.16
N GLN A 150 -12.93 -5.30 -1.00
CA GLN A 150 -11.83 -4.46 -0.55
C GLN A 150 -11.44 -4.82 0.89
N ARG A 151 -12.42 -4.93 1.80
CA ARG A 151 -12.21 -5.35 3.19
C ARG A 151 -11.51 -6.70 3.29
N LEU A 152 -11.97 -7.70 2.54
CA LEU A 152 -11.39 -9.04 2.54
C LEU A 152 -9.95 -9.03 2.00
N SER A 153 -9.69 -8.25 0.96
CA SER A 153 -8.36 -8.10 0.36
C SER A 153 -7.38 -7.45 1.34
N ILE A 154 -7.79 -6.35 1.98
CA ILE A 154 -7.00 -5.67 3.02
C ILE A 154 -6.76 -6.62 4.20
N GLN A 155 -7.76 -7.38 4.64
CA GLN A 155 -7.60 -8.34 5.73
C GLN A 155 -6.59 -9.43 5.41
N ALA A 156 -6.64 -9.99 4.19
CA ALA A 156 -5.68 -10.99 3.74
C ALA A 156 -4.26 -10.43 3.66
N PHE A 157 -4.10 -9.21 3.13
CA PHE A 157 -2.83 -8.49 3.10
C PHE A 157 -2.28 -8.25 4.51
N LEU A 158 -3.10 -7.78 5.45
CA LEU A 158 -2.69 -7.53 6.83
C LEU A 158 -2.18 -8.78 7.55
N ARG A 159 -2.71 -9.96 7.19
CA ARG A 159 -2.25 -11.28 7.66
C ARG A 159 -0.97 -11.78 6.98
N GLY A 160 -0.37 -10.98 6.09
CA GLY A 160 0.85 -11.32 5.38
C GLY A 160 0.66 -12.18 4.13
N SER A 161 -0.57 -12.30 3.61
CA SER A 161 -0.82 -13.01 2.35
C SER A 161 -0.60 -12.11 1.14
N SER A 162 -0.13 -12.68 0.03
CA SER A 162 -0.18 -12.03 -1.28
C SER A 162 -1.62 -12.05 -1.80
N VAL A 163 -2.07 -10.93 -2.37
CA VAL A 163 -3.45 -10.76 -2.84
C VAL A 163 -3.45 -10.36 -4.31
N VAL A 164 -4.23 -11.08 -5.11
CA VAL A 164 -4.55 -10.72 -6.49
C VAL A 164 -6.03 -10.37 -6.55
N VAL A 165 -6.35 -9.18 -7.05
CA VAL A 165 -7.73 -8.67 -7.12
C VAL A 165 -8.14 -8.52 -8.57
N SER A 166 -9.23 -9.18 -8.95
CA SER A 166 -9.89 -8.99 -10.24
C SER A 166 -11.28 -8.44 -10.02
N ALA A 167 -11.54 -7.25 -10.57
CA ALA A 167 -12.83 -6.58 -10.55
C ALA A 167 -12.93 -5.63 -11.76
N PRO A 168 -14.14 -5.26 -12.22
CA PRO A 168 -14.33 -4.29 -13.31
C PRO A 168 -13.67 -2.93 -13.03
N THR A 169 -13.37 -2.18 -14.09
CA THR A 169 -12.98 -0.76 -13.96
C THR A 169 -14.06 0.01 -13.20
N SER A 170 -13.67 1.10 -12.52
CA SER A 170 -14.55 1.86 -11.62
C SER A 170 -14.98 1.17 -10.31
N SER A 171 -14.68 -0.12 -10.08
CA SER A 171 -14.98 -0.78 -8.79
C SER A 171 -14.10 -0.35 -7.60
N GLY A 172 -13.25 0.67 -7.74
CA GLY A 172 -12.40 1.15 -6.64
C GLY A 172 -11.28 0.18 -6.22
N LYS A 173 -10.74 -0.62 -7.14
CA LYS A 173 -9.62 -1.56 -6.87
C LYS A 173 -8.40 -0.85 -6.25
N THR A 174 -8.14 0.38 -6.67
CA THR A 174 -7.01 1.21 -6.25
C THR A 174 -6.97 1.43 -4.74
N LEU A 175 -8.14 1.52 -4.10
CA LEU A 175 -8.25 1.69 -2.64
C LEU A 175 -7.52 0.59 -1.87
N ILE A 176 -7.52 -0.64 -2.38
CA ILE A 176 -6.84 -1.77 -1.73
C ILE A 176 -5.32 -1.53 -1.70
N ALA A 177 -4.77 -1.02 -2.79
CA ALA A 177 -3.34 -0.71 -2.90
C ALA A 177 -2.97 0.50 -2.02
N GLU A 178 -3.83 1.51 -1.93
CA GLU A 178 -3.64 2.67 -1.06
C GLU A 178 -3.71 2.30 0.43
N ALA A 179 -4.68 1.48 0.83
CA ALA A 179 -4.77 0.99 2.20
C ALA A 179 -3.55 0.11 2.56
N ALA A 180 -3.09 -0.72 1.62
CA ALA A 180 -1.85 -1.48 1.78
C ALA A 180 -0.62 -0.57 1.89
N ALA A 181 -0.59 0.54 1.15
CA ALA A 181 0.47 1.54 1.23
C ALA A 181 0.52 2.17 2.62
N VAL A 182 -0.64 2.62 3.14
CA VAL A 182 -0.73 3.17 4.50
C VAL A 182 -0.22 2.18 5.54
N ALA A 183 -0.72 0.95 5.51
CA ALA A 183 -0.28 -0.07 6.46
C ALA A 183 1.22 -0.37 6.35
N THR A 184 1.78 -0.40 5.14
CA THR A 184 3.21 -0.65 4.91
C THR A 184 4.07 0.49 5.46
N VAL A 185 3.67 1.72 5.21
CA VAL A 185 4.36 2.93 5.66
C VAL A 185 4.29 3.04 7.19
N ALA A 186 3.14 2.78 7.78
CA ALA A 186 2.95 2.78 9.23
C ALA A 186 3.84 1.75 9.93
N ARG A 187 4.04 0.57 9.31
CA ARG A 187 4.98 -0.47 9.77
C ARG A 187 6.47 -0.12 9.55
N GLY A 188 6.79 1.09 9.07
CA GLY A 188 8.15 1.51 8.77
C GLY A 188 8.82 0.74 7.61
N ARG A 189 8.02 0.09 6.76
CA ARG A 189 8.52 -0.69 5.61
C ARG A 189 8.54 0.15 4.34
N ARG A 190 9.37 -0.27 3.39
CA ARG A 190 9.46 0.35 2.06
C ARG A 190 8.41 -0.24 1.11
N LEU A 191 7.85 0.58 0.24
CA LEU A 191 6.82 0.22 -0.72
C LEU A 191 7.25 0.57 -2.15
N PHE A 192 7.09 -0.38 -3.07
CA PHE A 192 7.16 -0.11 -4.51
C PHE A 192 5.75 -0.12 -5.09
N TYR A 193 5.38 0.97 -5.78
CA TYR A 193 4.09 1.09 -6.46
C TYR A 193 4.33 1.21 -7.96
N THR A 194 3.84 0.24 -8.73
CA THR A 194 4.08 0.18 -10.17
C THR A 194 2.84 0.52 -10.97
N THR A 195 3.00 1.35 -12.01
CA THR A 195 1.96 1.59 -13.03
C THR A 195 2.48 1.22 -14.41
N PRO A 196 1.60 0.86 -15.37
CA PRO A 196 2.03 0.57 -16.74
C PRO A 196 2.42 1.83 -17.52
N LEU A 197 1.87 2.99 -17.15
CA LEU A 197 2.05 4.25 -17.87
C LEU A 197 2.68 5.32 -16.97
N LYS A 198 3.54 6.16 -17.58
CA LYS A 198 4.19 7.31 -16.94
C LYS A 198 3.18 8.32 -16.41
N ALA A 199 2.14 8.63 -17.18
CA ALA A 199 1.09 9.56 -16.78
C ALA A 199 0.42 9.13 -15.45
N LEU A 200 0.14 7.83 -15.32
CA LEU A 200 -0.42 7.24 -14.09
C LEU A 200 0.58 7.26 -12.93
N SER A 201 1.89 7.10 -13.21
CA SER A 201 2.93 7.24 -12.19
C SER A 201 2.95 8.66 -11.64
N ASN A 202 2.91 9.68 -12.51
CA ASN A 202 2.90 11.09 -12.14
C ASN A 202 1.65 11.47 -11.35
N GLN A 203 0.48 10.98 -11.76
CA GLN A 203 -0.75 11.18 -11.02
C GLN A 203 -0.64 10.60 -9.61
N LYS A 204 -0.24 9.33 -9.48
CA LYS A 204 -0.10 8.68 -8.17
C LYS A 204 0.98 9.32 -7.31
N PHE A 205 2.04 9.87 -7.91
CA PHE A 205 3.06 10.62 -7.19
C PHE A 205 2.47 11.84 -6.49
N ARG A 206 1.66 12.66 -7.16
CA ARG A 206 1.01 13.82 -6.53
C ARG A 206 0.07 13.40 -5.39
N GLU A 207 -0.82 12.44 -5.66
CA GLU A 207 -1.79 11.94 -4.67
C GLU A 207 -1.10 11.34 -3.42
N PHE A 208 0.06 10.69 -3.62
CA PHE A 208 0.83 10.12 -2.51
C PHE A 208 1.63 11.18 -1.78
N CYS A 209 2.17 12.21 -2.46
CA CYS A 209 2.82 13.35 -1.81
C CYS A 209 1.85 14.10 -0.89
N GLU A 210 0.59 14.26 -1.30
CA GLU A 210 -0.45 14.90 -0.49
C GLU A 210 -0.69 14.12 0.82
N THR A 211 -0.77 12.79 0.74
CA THR A 211 -1.08 11.94 1.91
C THR A 211 0.10 11.56 2.77
N PHE A 212 1.23 11.21 2.18
CA PHE A 212 2.40 10.73 2.90
C PHE A 212 3.46 11.82 3.12
N GLY A 213 3.34 12.96 2.44
CA GLY A 213 4.35 14.01 2.42
C GLY A 213 5.43 13.78 1.36
N GLU A 214 5.85 14.86 0.71
CA GLU A 214 6.82 14.83 -0.40
C GLU A 214 8.16 14.16 -0.03
N SER A 215 8.62 14.31 1.21
CA SER A 215 9.86 13.69 1.67
C SER A 215 9.81 12.16 1.74
N ASN A 216 8.61 11.58 1.82
CA ASN A 216 8.41 10.12 1.95
C ASN A 216 8.12 9.44 0.60
N VAL A 217 7.96 10.21 -0.48
CA VAL A 217 7.54 9.71 -1.79
C VAL A 217 8.58 10.05 -2.85
N GLY A 218 8.90 9.06 -3.69
CA GLY A 218 9.78 9.19 -4.83
C GLY A 218 9.11 8.69 -6.11
N LEU A 219 9.69 9.10 -7.23
CA LEU A 219 9.24 8.75 -8.57
C LEU A 219 10.44 8.29 -9.41
N LEU A 220 10.31 7.16 -10.10
CA LEU A 220 11.25 6.70 -11.11
C LEU A 220 10.54 6.36 -12.42
N THR A 221 10.84 7.14 -13.45
CA THR A 221 10.41 6.89 -14.83
C THR A 221 11.66 6.81 -15.72
N GLY A 222 11.49 6.55 -17.03
CA GLY A 222 12.62 6.52 -17.96
C GLY A 222 13.40 7.83 -18.04
N ASP A 223 12.72 8.94 -17.78
CA ASP A 223 13.21 10.30 -17.99
C ASP A 223 13.25 11.16 -16.71
N SER A 224 12.67 10.70 -15.61
CA SER A 224 12.66 11.43 -14.34
C SER A 224 13.00 10.53 -13.17
N ALA A 225 13.75 11.09 -12.22
CA ALA A 225 14.06 10.43 -10.96
C ALA A 225 14.01 11.43 -9.81
N VAL A 226 13.04 11.25 -8.92
CA VAL A 226 12.80 12.11 -7.76
C VAL A 226 12.89 11.26 -6.50
N ASN A 227 13.65 11.71 -5.50
CA ASN A 227 13.74 11.11 -4.17
C ASN A 227 13.87 9.56 -4.19
N ARG A 228 14.95 9.05 -4.80
CA ARG A 228 15.14 7.61 -5.03
C ARG A 228 15.13 6.76 -3.76
N ASP A 229 15.52 7.35 -2.64
CA ASP A 229 15.63 6.68 -1.33
C ASP A 229 14.35 6.80 -0.50
N ALA A 230 13.29 7.37 -1.07
CA ALA A 230 11.98 7.48 -0.45
C ALA A 230 11.46 6.13 0.07
N GLN A 231 10.66 6.22 1.15
CA GLN A 231 9.97 5.06 1.72
C GLN A 231 8.95 4.48 0.74
N ILE A 232 8.26 5.35 -0.03
CA ILE A 232 7.38 4.94 -1.12
C ILE A 232 8.02 5.35 -2.44
N LEU A 233 8.22 4.40 -3.32
CA LEU A 233 8.82 4.66 -4.63
C LEU A 233 7.85 4.21 -5.72
N ILE A 234 7.35 5.18 -6.47
CA ILE A 234 6.42 4.99 -7.58
C ILE A 234 7.25 4.87 -8.86
N MET A 235 6.94 3.89 -9.70
CA MET A 235 7.69 3.67 -10.94
C MET A 235 6.86 3.02 -12.03
N THR A 236 7.35 3.04 -13.27
CA THR A 236 6.75 2.23 -14.34
C THR A 236 7.18 0.76 -14.22
N THR A 237 6.39 -0.14 -14.79
CA THR A 237 6.73 -1.58 -14.83
C THR A 237 8.04 -1.86 -15.57
N GLU A 238 8.37 -1.05 -16.58
CA GLU A 238 9.64 -1.13 -17.31
C GLU A 238 10.83 -0.80 -16.42
N ILE A 239 10.74 0.26 -15.62
CA ILE A 239 11.81 0.63 -14.69
C ILE A 239 12.03 -0.44 -13.64
N LEU A 240 10.95 -0.99 -13.06
CA LEU A 240 11.08 -2.11 -12.13
C LEU A 240 11.77 -3.31 -12.80
N ARG A 241 11.37 -3.64 -14.03
CA ARG A 241 11.99 -4.70 -14.83
C ARG A 241 13.49 -4.47 -15.01
N ASN A 242 13.89 -3.25 -15.39
CA ASN A 242 15.30 -2.90 -15.59
C ASN A 242 16.11 -3.05 -14.29
N MET A 243 15.56 -2.63 -13.15
CA MET A 243 16.20 -2.82 -11.84
C MET A 243 16.38 -4.30 -11.45
N LEU A 244 15.50 -5.18 -11.90
CA LEU A 244 15.59 -6.62 -11.64
C LEU A 244 16.61 -7.33 -12.54
N TYR A 245 16.80 -6.85 -13.78
CA TYR A 245 17.76 -7.43 -14.74
C TYR A 245 19.20 -6.91 -14.59
N GLN A 246 19.40 -5.75 -13.98
CA GLN A 246 20.74 -5.19 -13.71
C GLN A 246 21.47 -5.90 -12.55
N ARG A 247 21.17 -7.18 -12.31
CA ARG A 247 21.81 -8.02 -11.30
C ARG A 247 22.87 -8.92 -11.90
#